data_AF-A0AAE0GDM2-F1
#
_entry.id   AF-A0AAE0GDM2-F1
#
_cell.length_a   1.000
_cell.length_b   1.000
_cell.length_c   1.000
_cell.angle_alpha   90.00
_cell.angle_beta   90.00
_cell.angle_gamma   90.00
#
_symmetry.space_group_name_H-M   'P 1'
#
loop_
_entity.id
_entity.type
_entity.pdbx_description
1 polymer ?
#
loop_
_entity_poly.entity_id
_entity_poly.type
_entity_poly.pdbx_seq_one_letter_code
_entity_poly.pdbx_strand_id
1 'polypeptide(L)'
;MVVLFPAVRDMLPHLGAPEDSEVGEHPLAAGMVAAMGDVRGARARVVEALGAGHPVPESLRVPEEAPVWGGFGSSQPTRQKELTNYQHGSDWLRLFEGANSSVRARLLSLFRDGATAHLNALPHDGGFRMRPTAAVIAVCLQLGASIPLVREVSAVGTGSCACGEVVDEFGYHYLACNRRGMFTYRHDAVQDVLYEMLRKVFDPASVKRTHVYHRSYSPHWRPDITVLNFDGRGRHLVIDVAIGFPCAQTHVDGAARVPLHTAAALERQKAYTYGDISPHRLVAFAMEAFGGLGEQAKQLLRDCARRRQDRLGPEMASATWSTPTFESYWGQRIMVALHSAQAFGLHGRALEDYPQ
;
A
#
# COMPACT_ATOMS: atom_id res chain seq x y z
N MET A 1 35.71 -28.24 0.18
CA MET A 1 36.75 -27.19 0.08
C MET A 1 36.05 -25.85 -0.06
N VAL A 2 35.56 -25.33 1.06
CA VAL A 2 34.73 -24.14 1.14
C VAL A 2 35.68 -22.98 1.43
N VAL A 3 35.92 -22.14 0.43
CA VAL A 3 36.62 -20.86 0.60
C VAL A 3 35.67 -19.93 1.34
N LEU A 4 35.59 -20.07 2.65
CA LEU A 4 34.98 -19.09 3.54
C LEU A 4 36.03 -18.67 4.58
N PHE A 5 36.62 -17.52 4.26
CA PHE A 5 37.11 -16.47 5.16
C PHE A 5 38.30 -16.78 6.07
N PRO A 6 39.51 -16.26 5.73
CA PRO A 6 40.61 -16.12 6.68
C PRO A 6 40.18 -15.38 7.96
N ALA A 7 39.41 -14.30 7.84
CA ALA A 7 39.05 -13.44 8.97
C ALA A 7 38.08 -14.07 10.01
N VAL A 8 37.21 -15.00 9.62
CA VAL A 8 36.34 -15.70 10.60
C VAL A 8 37.17 -16.70 11.40
N ARG A 9 38.10 -17.39 10.73
CA ARG A 9 39.09 -18.25 11.39
C ARG A 9 39.94 -17.45 12.38
N ASP A 10 40.36 -16.24 12.01
CA ASP A 10 41.13 -15.35 12.87
C ASP A 10 40.35 -14.85 14.10
N MET A 11 39.01 -14.87 14.06
CA MET A 11 38.13 -14.48 15.17
C MET A 11 37.69 -15.65 16.07
N LEU A 12 37.83 -16.91 15.63
CA LEU A 12 37.45 -18.09 16.41
C LEU A 12 38.07 -18.16 17.82
N PRO A 13 39.36 -17.80 18.02
CA PRO A 13 39.97 -17.79 19.35
C PRO A 13 39.30 -16.78 20.31
N HIS A 14 38.82 -15.65 19.77
CA HIS A 14 38.12 -14.62 20.56
C HIS A 14 36.68 -14.97 20.89
N LEU A 15 36.12 -15.99 20.23
CA LEU A 15 34.77 -16.50 20.44
C LEU A 15 34.74 -17.72 21.37
N GLY A 16 35.89 -18.09 21.96
CA GLY A 16 36.01 -19.22 22.88
C GLY A 16 36.13 -20.59 22.20
N ALA A 17 36.48 -20.62 20.91
CA ALA A 17 36.74 -21.87 20.19
C ALA A 17 38.12 -22.44 20.57
N PRO A 18 38.27 -23.76 20.78
CA PRO A 18 39.57 -24.41 20.84
C PRO A 18 40.40 -24.13 19.58
N GLU A 19 41.72 -23.96 19.71
CA GLU A 19 42.64 -23.59 18.60
C GLU A 19 42.60 -24.59 17.42
N ASP A 20 42.15 -25.82 17.66
CA ASP A 20 42.07 -26.91 16.69
C ASP A 20 40.68 -27.12 16.06
N SER A 21 39.70 -26.27 16.37
CA SER A 21 38.35 -26.41 15.82
C SER A 21 38.36 -26.17 14.31
N GLU A 22 37.83 -27.11 13.51
CA GLU A 22 37.56 -26.80 12.11
C GLU A 22 36.53 -25.66 12.03
N VAL A 23 36.68 -24.74 11.06
CA VAL A 23 35.78 -23.57 10.91
C VAL A 23 34.30 -23.97 10.79
N GLY A 24 34.01 -25.21 10.37
CA GLY A 24 32.65 -25.76 10.30
C GLY A 24 32.08 -26.32 11.62
N GLU A 25 32.92 -26.56 12.63
CA GLU A 25 32.50 -27.18 13.90
C GLU A 25 32.08 -26.14 14.95
N HIS A 26 32.54 -24.89 14.81
CA HIS A 26 32.14 -23.82 15.71
C HIS A 26 30.69 -23.38 15.46
N PRO A 27 29.79 -23.38 16.45
CA PRO A 27 28.37 -23.12 16.26
C PRO A 27 28.04 -21.80 15.56
N LEU A 28 28.80 -20.73 15.86
CA LEU A 28 28.62 -19.43 15.20
C LEU A 28 28.99 -19.48 13.72
N ALA A 29 30.11 -20.14 13.39
CA ALA A 29 30.58 -20.22 12.01
C ALA A 29 29.66 -21.13 11.19
N ALA A 30 29.24 -22.28 11.74
CA ALA A 30 28.21 -23.12 11.16
C ALA A 30 26.89 -22.35 10.91
N GLY A 31 26.43 -21.57 11.89
CA GLY A 31 25.23 -20.73 11.75
C GLY A 31 25.35 -19.66 10.67
N MET A 32 26.51 -18.99 10.57
CA MET A 32 26.78 -18.02 9.50
C MET A 32 26.82 -18.68 8.12
N VAL A 33 27.43 -19.87 7.98
CA VAL A 33 27.44 -20.63 6.73
C VAL A 33 26.01 -21.02 6.32
N ALA A 34 25.21 -21.52 7.27
CA ALA A 34 23.81 -21.87 7.02
C ALA A 34 22.98 -20.66 6.56
N ALA A 35 23.05 -19.54 7.30
CA ALA A 35 22.36 -18.30 6.93
C ALA A 35 22.76 -17.79 5.54
N MET A 36 24.03 -17.93 5.16
CA MET A 36 24.51 -17.57 3.82
C MET A 36 24.01 -18.52 2.74
N GLY A 37 23.86 -19.81 3.05
CA GLY A 37 23.17 -20.77 2.19
C GLY A 37 21.74 -20.34 1.90
N ASP A 38 21.00 -19.95 2.95
CA ASP A 38 19.62 -19.50 2.84
C ASP A 38 19.48 -18.26 1.96
N VAL A 39 20.34 -17.25 2.15
CA VAL A 39 20.35 -16.04 1.31
C VAL A 39 20.65 -16.37 -0.16
N ARG A 40 21.61 -17.27 -0.43
CA ARG A 40 21.93 -17.68 -1.81
C ARG A 40 20.75 -18.38 -2.47
N GLY A 41 20.07 -19.26 -1.74
CA GLY A 41 18.85 -19.93 -2.20
C GLY A 41 17.71 -18.94 -2.47
N ALA A 42 17.49 -17.99 -1.55
CA ALA A 42 16.50 -16.93 -1.70
C ALA A 42 16.78 -16.05 -2.93
N ARG A 43 18.05 -15.68 -3.16
CA ARG A 43 18.47 -14.95 -4.36
C ARG A 43 18.18 -15.72 -5.63
N ALA A 44 18.56 -17.00 -5.69
CA ALA A 44 18.35 -17.83 -6.88
C ALA A 44 16.86 -17.86 -7.27
N ARG A 45 15.98 -18.07 -6.28
CA ARG A 45 14.52 -18.06 -6.49
C ARG A 45 14.00 -16.72 -7.01
N VAL A 46 14.45 -15.62 -6.42
CA VAL A 46 14.02 -14.27 -6.84
C VAL A 46 14.48 -13.95 -8.27
N VAL A 47 15.73 -14.28 -8.62
CA VAL A 47 16.27 -14.06 -9.96
C VAL A 47 15.55 -14.91 -11.00
N GLU A 48 15.28 -16.18 -10.69
CA GLU A 48 14.49 -17.07 -11.53
C GLU A 48 13.08 -16.52 -11.78
N ALA A 49 12.39 -16.09 -10.72
CA ALA A 49 11.05 -15.52 -10.82
C ALA A 49 11.01 -14.24 -11.66
N LEU A 50 11.99 -13.35 -11.48
CA LEU A 50 12.16 -12.15 -12.31
C LEU A 50 12.38 -12.51 -13.79
N GLY A 51 13.23 -13.50 -14.07
CA GLY A 51 13.49 -13.98 -15.43
C GLY A 51 12.26 -14.61 -16.10
N ALA A 52 11.39 -15.24 -15.32
CA ALA A 52 10.13 -15.82 -15.79
C ALA A 52 8.96 -14.81 -15.84
N GLY A 53 9.19 -13.54 -15.48
CA GLY A 53 8.17 -12.49 -15.51
C GLY A 53 7.10 -12.64 -14.42
N HIS A 54 7.41 -13.33 -13.32
CA HIS A 54 6.51 -13.33 -12.16
C HIS A 54 6.35 -11.91 -11.60
N PRO A 55 5.14 -11.52 -11.18
CA PRO A 55 4.99 -10.26 -10.47
C PRO A 55 5.78 -10.35 -9.17
N VAL A 56 6.66 -9.39 -8.90
CA VAL A 56 7.34 -9.23 -7.63
C VAL A 56 7.07 -7.82 -7.07
N PRO A 57 7.21 -7.60 -5.75
CA PRO A 57 7.08 -6.26 -5.18
C PRO A 57 7.98 -5.23 -5.87
N GLU A 58 7.45 -4.03 -6.12
CA GLU A 58 8.21 -2.92 -6.72
C GLU A 58 9.40 -2.48 -5.82
N SER A 59 9.23 -2.63 -4.51
CA SER A 59 10.26 -2.36 -3.51
C SER A 59 11.41 -3.38 -3.51
N LEU A 60 11.26 -4.51 -4.20
CA LEU A 60 12.29 -5.54 -4.31
C LEU A 60 13.40 -5.07 -5.26
N ARG A 61 14.38 -4.38 -4.69
CA ARG A 61 15.63 -4.08 -5.40
C ARG A 61 16.53 -5.31 -5.35
N VAL A 62 16.79 -5.91 -6.51
CA VAL A 62 17.76 -6.99 -6.69
C VAL A 62 19.04 -6.41 -7.28
N PRO A 63 20.14 -6.33 -6.51
CA PRO A 63 21.44 -5.99 -7.06
C PRO A 63 21.84 -7.00 -8.15
N GLU A 64 22.42 -6.53 -9.25
CA GLU A 64 22.91 -7.41 -10.34
C GLU A 64 23.93 -8.44 -9.82
N GLU A 65 24.78 -8.03 -8.87
CA GLU A 65 25.80 -8.88 -8.27
C GLU A 65 25.44 -9.28 -6.83
N ALA A 66 25.70 -10.55 -6.48
CA ALA A 66 25.55 -11.01 -5.10
C ALA A 66 26.62 -10.35 -4.21
N PRO A 67 26.27 -9.82 -3.02
CA PRO A 67 27.26 -9.20 -2.16
C PRO A 67 28.36 -10.20 -1.76
N VAL A 68 29.60 -9.91 -2.18
CA VAL A 68 30.78 -10.68 -1.82
C VAL A 68 31.27 -10.23 -0.44
N TRP A 69 31.32 -11.15 0.52
CA TRP A 69 31.76 -10.92 1.90
C TRP A 69 33.30 -10.77 2.00
N GLY A 70 33.87 -9.78 1.31
CA GLY A 70 35.32 -9.54 1.29
C GLY A 70 35.85 -8.54 2.34
N GLY A 71 34.99 -7.98 3.20
CA GLY A 71 35.36 -6.81 4.01
C GLY A 71 34.75 -6.79 5.41
N PHE A 72 35.00 -7.84 6.21
CA PHE A 72 34.80 -7.74 7.65
C PHE A 72 35.72 -6.63 8.19
N GLY A 73 35.13 -5.58 8.75
CA GLY A 73 35.84 -4.39 9.24
C GLY A 73 35.52 -3.09 8.49
N SER A 74 34.80 -3.14 7.37
CA SER A 74 34.32 -1.94 6.66
C SER A 74 32.82 -1.74 6.86
N SER A 75 32.40 -0.48 7.10
CA SER A 75 30.98 -0.14 7.17
C SER A 75 30.33 -0.36 5.80
N GLN A 76 29.32 -1.22 5.74
CA GLN A 76 28.59 -1.58 4.52
C GLN A 76 27.08 -1.38 4.72
N PRO A 77 26.62 -0.12 4.86
CA PRO A 77 25.27 0.20 5.33
C PRO A 77 24.14 -0.29 4.40
N THR A 78 24.42 -0.50 3.11
CA THR A 78 23.41 -0.99 2.16
C THR A 78 23.26 -2.51 2.15
N ARG A 79 24.26 -3.26 2.62
CA ARG A 79 24.27 -4.73 2.47
C ARG A 79 23.23 -5.44 3.30
N GLN A 80 22.98 -4.97 4.53
CA GLN A 80 21.89 -5.54 5.34
C GLN A 80 20.56 -5.45 4.58
N LYS A 81 20.27 -4.28 3.99
CA LYS A 81 19.05 -4.06 3.21
C LYS A 81 18.97 -4.99 1.98
N GLU A 82 20.07 -5.19 1.26
CA GLU A 82 20.12 -6.08 0.10
C GLU A 82 19.86 -7.55 0.48
N LEU A 83 20.48 -8.04 1.56
CA LEU A 83 20.27 -9.40 2.06
C LEU A 83 18.83 -9.62 2.51
N THR A 84 18.28 -8.66 3.25
CA THR A 84 16.89 -8.64 3.70
C THR A 84 15.92 -8.63 2.51
N ASN A 85 16.21 -7.89 1.45
CA ASN A 85 15.41 -7.89 0.23
C ASN A 85 15.33 -9.29 -0.39
N TYR A 86 16.43 -10.04 -0.48
CA TYR A 86 16.40 -11.40 -1.04
C TYR A 86 15.52 -12.34 -0.21
N GLN A 87 15.67 -12.33 1.11
CA GLN A 87 14.87 -13.17 2.00
C GLN A 87 13.39 -12.81 1.90
N HIS A 88 13.04 -11.53 2.03
CA HIS A 88 11.65 -11.08 1.93
C HIS A 88 11.06 -11.31 0.54
N GLY A 89 11.83 -11.15 -0.54
CA GLY A 89 11.40 -11.48 -1.89
C GLY A 89 11.10 -12.96 -2.06
N SER A 90 11.96 -13.84 -1.53
CA SER A 90 11.74 -15.29 -1.55
C SER A 90 10.54 -15.71 -0.70
N ASP A 91 10.35 -15.14 0.48
CA ASP A 91 9.20 -15.40 1.34
C ASP A 91 7.91 -14.91 0.68
N TRP A 92 7.95 -13.75 0.04
CA TRP A 92 6.83 -13.22 -0.74
C TRP A 92 6.46 -14.17 -1.88
N LEU A 93 7.44 -14.68 -2.65
CA LEU A 93 7.19 -15.64 -3.72
C LEU A 93 6.55 -16.93 -3.21
N ARG A 94 7.05 -17.45 -2.09
CA ARG A 94 6.48 -18.63 -1.43
C ARG A 94 5.01 -18.40 -1.05
N LEU A 95 4.70 -17.24 -0.47
CA LEU A 95 3.33 -16.86 -0.11
C LEU A 95 2.45 -16.71 -1.35
N PHE A 96 2.97 -16.07 -2.41
CA PHE A 96 2.23 -15.78 -3.63
C PHE A 96 1.92 -17.05 -4.44
N GLU A 97 2.89 -17.96 -4.59
CA GLU A 97 2.74 -19.21 -5.33
C GLU A 97 1.70 -20.12 -4.67
N GLY A 98 1.72 -20.25 -3.34
CA GLY A 98 0.77 -21.07 -2.58
C GLY A 98 -0.59 -20.43 -2.33
N ALA A 99 -0.79 -19.17 -2.71
CA ALA A 99 -1.99 -18.40 -2.42
C ALA A 99 -3.12 -18.63 -3.45
N ASN A 100 -4.37 -18.55 -2.96
CA ASN A 100 -5.55 -18.41 -3.81
C ASN A 100 -5.66 -17.01 -4.43
N SER A 101 -6.60 -16.81 -5.36
CA SER A 101 -6.76 -15.55 -6.10
C SER A 101 -6.96 -14.33 -5.20
N SER A 102 -7.79 -14.43 -4.16
CA SER A 102 -8.04 -13.32 -3.23
C SER A 102 -6.78 -12.93 -2.45
N VAL A 103 -6.01 -13.91 -1.98
CA VAL A 103 -4.74 -13.65 -1.28
C VAL A 103 -3.71 -13.05 -2.23
N ARG A 104 -3.60 -13.56 -3.48
CA ARG A 104 -2.74 -12.97 -4.50
C ARG A 104 -3.12 -11.52 -4.82
N ALA A 105 -4.41 -11.25 -4.99
CA ALA A 105 -4.92 -9.90 -5.23
C ALA A 105 -4.59 -8.95 -4.07
N ARG A 106 -4.76 -9.40 -2.82
CA ARG A 106 -4.33 -8.64 -1.64
C ARG A 106 -2.84 -8.35 -1.65
N LEU A 107 -2.00 -9.37 -1.87
CA LEU A 107 -0.54 -9.21 -1.88
C LEU A 107 -0.11 -8.22 -2.96
N LEU A 108 -0.62 -8.33 -4.19
CA LEU A 108 -0.24 -7.42 -5.27
C LEU A 108 -0.66 -5.97 -5.01
N SER A 109 -1.74 -5.76 -4.25
CA SER A 109 -2.20 -4.44 -3.82
C SER A 109 -1.34 -3.85 -2.69
N LEU A 110 -1.03 -4.65 -1.66
CA LEU A 110 -0.27 -4.24 -0.47
C LEU A 110 1.19 -3.91 -0.76
N PHE A 111 1.79 -4.61 -1.72
CA PHE A 111 3.21 -4.46 -2.05
C PHE A 111 3.48 -3.34 -3.07
N ARG A 112 2.54 -2.38 -3.18
CA ARG A 112 2.76 -1.13 -3.92
C ARG A 112 3.32 -0.06 -3.01
N ASP A 113 4.20 0.77 -3.58
CA ASP A 113 4.83 1.87 -2.87
C ASP A 113 3.79 2.75 -2.16
N GLY A 114 3.97 2.91 -0.85
CA GLY A 114 3.10 3.72 -0.01
C GLY A 114 1.79 3.06 0.44
N ALA A 115 1.40 1.87 -0.05
CA ALA A 115 0.12 1.25 0.31
C ALA A 115 -0.03 0.99 1.82
N THR A 116 1.08 0.68 2.50
CA THR A 116 1.11 0.43 3.95
C THR A 116 1.58 1.64 4.77
N ALA A 117 1.65 2.84 4.18
CA ALA A 117 2.24 4.02 4.83
C ALA A 117 1.60 4.38 6.19
N HIS A 118 0.31 4.07 6.39
CA HIS A 118 -0.38 4.26 7.66
C HIS A 118 0.25 3.51 8.86
N LEU A 119 1.02 2.42 8.64
CA LEU A 119 1.73 1.71 9.72
C LEU A 119 2.86 2.53 10.33
N ASN A 120 3.41 3.48 9.56
CA ASN A 120 4.45 4.40 10.00
C ASN A 120 3.87 5.74 10.49
N ALA A 121 2.54 5.85 10.59
CA ALA A 121 1.89 7.10 10.99
C ALA A 121 2.08 7.32 12.49
N LEU A 122 2.70 8.45 12.84
CA LEU A 122 2.80 8.89 14.23
C LEU A 122 1.57 9.76 14.55
N PRO A 123 0.83 9.50 15.63
CA PRO A 123 -0.45 10.16 15.93
C PRO A 123 -0.32 11.62 16.45
N HIS A 124 0.56 12.41 15.83
CA HIS A 124 0.91 13.76 16.27
C HIS A 124 -0.16 14.81 15.91
N ASP A 125 -0.91 14.64 14.83
CA ASP A 125 -2.07 15.46 14.49
C ASP A 125 -3.30 14.62 14.10
N GLY A 126 -4.45 15.28 13.94
CA GLY A 126 -5.72 14.61 13.65
C GLY A 126 -5.73 13.80 12.36
N GLY A 127 -4.92 14.18 11.36
CA GLY A 127 -4.82 13.49 10.07
C GLY A 127 -3.97 12.21 10.10
N PHE A 128 -3.21 11.98 11.17
CA PHE A 128 -2.41 10.76 11.37
C PHE A 128 -2.93 9.86 12.50
N ARG A 129 -4.06 10.21 13.11
CA ARG A 129 -4.64 9.44 14.23
C ARG A 129 -5.61 8.38 13.74
N MET A 130 -5.33 7.14 14.10
CA MET A 130 -6.29 6.04 14.01
C MET A 130 -6.80 5.69 15.40
N ARG A 131 -8.11 5.40 15.52
CA ARG A 131 -8.64 4.81 16.76
C ARG A 131 -8.04 3.41 16.94
N PRO A 132 -7.86 2.92 18.19
CA PRO A 132 -7.29 1.58 18.42
C PRO A 132 -8.01 0.46 17.66
N THR A 133 -9.35 0.47 17.66
CA THR A 133 -10.16 -0.50 16.90
C THR A 133 -9.92 -0.40 15.39
N ALA A 134 -9.77 0.82 14.87
CA ALA A 134 -9.48 1.04 13.46
C ALA A 134 -8.10 0.53 13.06
N ALA A 135 -7.09 0.75 13.91
CA ALA A 135 -5.74 0.24 13.69
C ALA A 135 -5.71 -1.30 13.68
N VAL A 136 -6.41 -1.95 14.63
CA VAL A 136 -6.52 -3.43 14.66
C VAL A 136 -7.17 -3.95 13.40
N ILE A 137 -8.32 -3.40 12.98
CA ILE A 137 -9.02 -3.83 11.77
C ILE A 137 -8.14 -3.62 10.53
N ALA A 138 -7.47 -2.46 10.41
CA ALA A 138 -6.57 -2.17 9.30
C ALA A 138 -5.45 -3.21 9.21
N VAL A 139 -4.78 -3.51 10.33
CA VAL A 139 -3.73 -4.54 10.38
C VAL A 139 -4.27 -5.93 10.04
N CYS A 140 -5.43 -6.31 10.56
CA CYS A 140 -6.09 -7.59 10.22
C CYS A 140 -6.34 -7.70 8.71
N LEU A 141 -6.87 -6.65 8.07
CA LEU A 141 -7.11 -6.62 6.63
C LEU A 141 -5.81 -6.82 5.82
N GLN A 142 -4.71 -6.20 6.26
CA GLN A 142 -3.42 -6.31 5.58
C GLN A 142 -2.80 -7.70 5.75
N LEU A 143 -2.81 -8.23 6.97
CA LEU A 143 -2.31 -9.58 7.25
C LEU A 143 -3.20 -10.67 6.65
N GLY A 144 -4.46 -10.35 6.36
CA GLY A 144 -5.46 -11.38 6.04
C GLY A 144 -5.86 -12.22 7.23
N ALA A 145 -5.83 -11.62 8.43
CA ALA A 145 -6.25 -12.26 9.65
C ALA A 145 -7.74 -12.01 9.89
N SER A 146 -8.38 -12.93 10.61
CA SER A 146 -9.76 -12.76 11.05
C SER A 146 -9.90 -11.46 11.85
N ILE A 147 -10.92 -10.68 11.55
CA ILE A 147 -11.24 -9.46 12.30
C ILE A 147 -12.06 -9.90 13.52
N PRO A 148 -11.64 -9.63 14.77
CA PRO A 148 -12.29 -10.17 15.97
C PRO A 148 -13.82 -9.99 15.99
N LEU A 149 -14.30 -8.76 15.73
CA LEU A 149 -15.74 -8.46 15.68
C LEU A 149 -16.47 -9.22 14.56
N VAL A 150 -15.85 -9.35 13.38
CA VAL A 150 -16.48 -10.04 12.23
C VAL A 150 -16.43 -11.55 12.41
N ARG A 151 -15.39 -12.07 13.07
CA ARG A 151 -15.25 -13.49 13.39
C ARG A 151 -16.33 -13.94 14.38
N GLU A 152 -16.58 -13.15 15.42
CA GLU A 152 -17.68 -13.41 16.37
C GLU A 152 -19.02 -13.47 15.64
N VAL A 153 -19.28 -12.50 14.76
CA VAL A 153 -20.44 -12.48 13.86
C VAL A 153 -20.55 -13.73 12.98
N SER A 154 -19.44 -14.13 12.35
CA SER A 154 -19.41 -15.28 11.43
C SER A 154 -19.68 -16.60 12.16
N ALA A 155 -19.32 -16.71 13.44
CA ALA A 155 -19.45 -17.93 14.22
C ALA A 155 -20.91 -18.23 14.66
N VAL A 156 -21.80 -17.24 14.71
CA VAL A 156 -23.20 -17.43 15.16
C VAL A 156 -24.10 -18.07 14.09
N GLY A 157 -23.59 -18.33 12.88
CA GLY A 157 -24.32 -19.07 11.83
C GLY A 157 -25.46 -18.28 11.17
N THR A 158 -25.80 -17.10 11.70
CA THR A 158 -26.71 -16.10 11.10
C THR A 158 -25.96 -14.96 10.40
N GLY A 159 -24.65 -15.14 10.20
CA GLY A 159 -23.64 -14.25 9.62
C GLY A 159 -23.88 -13.71 8.18
N SER A 160 -25.12 -13.48 7.76
CA SER A 160 -25.47 -12.81 6.50
C SER A 160 -25.48 -11.28 6.57
N CYS A 161 -24.94 -10.64 5.56
CA CYS A 161 -25.18 -9.22 5.32
C CYS A 161 -26.65 -8.97 4.93
N ALA A 162 -27.15 -7.74 5.10
CA ALA A 162 -28.44 -7.29 4.53
C ALA A 162 -28.65 -7.55 3.01
N CYS A 163 -27.62 -7.91 2.25
CA CYS A 163 -27.78 -8.35 0.86
C CYS A 163 -28.13 -9.85 0.72
N GLY A 164 -28.06 -10.63 1.79
CA GLY A 164 -28.27 -12.08 1.83
C GLY A 164 -26.97 -12.91 1.81
N GLU A 165 -25.85 -12.32 1.41
CA GLU A 165 -24.56 -13.04 1.33
C GLU A 165 -23.92 -13.24 2.70
N VAL A 166 -23.24 -14.36 2.86
CA VAL A 166 -22.47 -14.67 4.07
C VAL A 166 -21.24 -13.77 4.16
N VAL A 167 -21.02 -13.22 5.35
CA VAL A 167 -19.85 -12.41 5.66
C VAL A 167 -18.74 -13.33 6.13
N ASP A 168 -17.60 -13.29 5.44
CA ASP A 168 -16.40 -14.00 5.87
C ASP A 168 -15.76 -13.34 7.10
N GLU A 169 -14.96 -14.10 7.84
CA GLU A 169 -14.26 -13.62 9.05
C GLU A 169 -13.25 -12.49 8.79
N PHE A 170 -12.89 -12.25 7.52
CA PHE A 170 -11.98 -11.18 7.10
C PHE A 170 -12.72 -9.88 6.74
N GLY A 171 -14.06 -9.90 6.71
CA GLY A 171 -14.91 -8.77 6.35
C GLY A 171 -14.83 -8.36 4.87
N TYR A 172 -14.37 -9.23 3.96
CA TYR A 172 -14.19 -8.86 2.55
C TYR A 172 -15.51 -8.54 1.86
N HIS A 173 -16.57 -9.26 2.19
CA HIS A 173 -17.91 -8.93 1.71
C HIS A 173 -18.28 -7.47 2.01
N TYR A 174 -18.01 -6.99 3.23
CA TYR A 174 -18.33 -5.62 3.64
C TYR A 174 -17.55 -4.54 2.89
N LEU A 175 -16.37 -4.87 2.35
CA LEU A 175 -15.57 -3.95 1.52
C LEU A 175 -16.07 -3.87 0.07
N ALA A 176 -16.77 -4.89 -0.42
CA ALA A 176 -17.30 -4.95 -1.77
C ALA A 176 -18.78 -4.54 -1.86
N CYS A 177 -19.57 -4.89 -0.85
CA CYS A 177 -21.03 -4.78 -0.89
C CYS A 177 -21.49 -3.33 -0.75
N ASN A 178 -22.30 -2.88 -1.71
CA ASN A 178 -22.85 -1.51 -1.74
C ASN A 178 -24.09 -1.32 -0.85
N ARG A 179 -24.63 -2.39 -0.24
CA ARG A 179 -25.79 -2.27 0.66
C ARG A 179 -25.40 -1.46 1.90
N ARG A 180 -26.36 -0.68 2.39
CA ARG A 180 -26.25 0.24 3.54
C ARG A 180 -25.25 1.40 3.37
N GLY A 181 -24.71 1.63 2.16
CA GLY A 181 -23.99 2.87 1.83
C GLY A 181 -22.64 3.07 2.51
N MET A 182 -22.22 2.24 3.46
CA MET A 182 -20.99 2.45 4.24
C MET A 182 -19.69 2.39 3.40
N PHE A 183 -19.77 1.98 2.12
CA PHE A 183 -18.65 2.06 1.17
C PHE A 183 -18.29 3.51 0.79
N THR A 184 -19.19 4.48 0.97
CA THR A 184 -18.94 5.89 0.63
C THR A 184 -18.01 6.56 1.64
N TYR A 185 -17.96 6.11 2.89
CA TYR A 185 -17.10 6.73 3.92
C TYR A 185 -15.63 6.75 3.53
N ARG A 186 -15.11 5.66 2.94
CA ARG A 186 -13.72 5.63 2.47
C ARG A 186 -13.47 6.58 1.29
N HIS A 187 -14.46 6.72 0.41
CA HIS A 187 -14.40 7.67 -0.70
C HIS A 187 -14.33 9.10 -0.16
N ASP A 188 -15.27 9.46 0.72
CA ASP A 188 -15.40 10.81 1.27
C ASP A 188 -14.17 11.18 2.10
N ALA A 189 -13.64 10.25 2.90
CA ALA A 189 -12.43 10.46 3.69
C ALA A 189 -11.18 10.72 2.82
N VAL A 190 -11.03 9.99 1.70
CA VAL A 190 -9.92 10.22 0.76
C VAL A 190 -10.12 11.54 0.00
N GLN A 191 -11.34 11.83 -0.45
CA GLN A 191 -11.70 13.10 -1.05
C GLN A 191 -11.41 14.28 -0.10
N ASP A 192 -11.65 14.10 1.20
CA ASP A 192 -11.34 15.10 2.22
C ASP A 192 -9.85 15.46 2.26
N VAL A 193 -9.00 14.45 2.37
CA VAL A 193 -7.55 14.63 2.39
C VAL A 193 -7.04 15.23 1.08
N LEU A 194 -7.54 14.76 -0.07
CA LEU A 194 -7.17 15.32 -1.37
C LEU A 194 -7.57 16.78 -1.51
N TYR A 195 -8.77 17.15 -1.08
CA TYR A 195 -9.23 18.53 -1.13
C TYR A 195 -8.35 19.44 -0.26
N GLU A 196 -7.97 18.98 0.94
CA GLU A 196 -7.04 19.71 1.80
C GLU A 196 -5.66 19.85 1.15
N MET A 197 -5.11 18.76 0.62
CA MET A 197 -3.82 18.75 -0.09
C MET A 197 -3.81 19.76 -1.23
N LEU A 198 -4.81 19.72 -2.12
CA LEU A 198 -4.88 20.58 -3.28
C LEU A 198 -4.96 22.06 -2.89
N ARG A 199 -5.64 22.41 -1.79
CA ARG A 199 -5.66 23.78 -1.26
C ARG A 199 -4.32 24.26 -0.70
N LYS A 200 -3.36 23.36 -0.43
CA LYS A 200 -1.98 23.72 -0.07
C LYS A 200 -1.08 23.90 -1.29
N VAL A 201 -1.47 23.33 -2.43
CA VAL A 201 -0.71 23.37 -3.69
C VAL A 201 -1.18 24.49 -4.61
N PHE A 202 -2.49 24.71 -4.68
CA PHE A 202 -3.13 25.69 -5.55
C PHE A 202 -3.78 26.80 -4.72
N ASP A 203 -4.18 27.89 -5.37
CA ASP A 203 -4.97 28.93 -4.73
C ASP A 203 -6.24 28.32 -4.12
N PRO A 204 -6.46 28.42 -2.79
CA PRO A 204 -7.65 27.87 -2.13
C PRO A 204 -8.97 28.33 -2.72
N ALA A 205 -9.01 29.54 -3.32
CA ALA A 205 -10.22 30.04 -3.98
C ALA A 205 -10.49 29.33 -5.31
N SER A 206 -9.49 28.71 -5.94
CA SER A 206 -9.61 27.94 -7.18
C SER A 206 -10.01 26.48 -6.98
N VAL A 207 -9.74 25.91 -5.79
CA VAL A 207 -10.05 24.50 -5.48
C VAL A 207 -11.48 24.40 -4.96
N LYS A 208 -12.33 23.68 -5.68
CA LYS A 208 -13.76 23.52 -5.39
C LYS A 208 -14.09 22.06 -5.16
N ARG A 209 -14.67 21.77 -4.01
CA ARG A 209 -15.29 20.47 -3.75
C ARG A 209 -16.70 20.47 -4.34
N THR A 210 -17.04 19.42 -5.08
CA THR A 210 -18.37 19.17 -5.63
C THR A 210 -18.95 20.45 -6.26
N HIS A 211 -18.22 21.09 -7.18
CA HIS A 211 -18.52 22.45 -7.64
C HIS A 211 -19.94 22.55 -8.25
N VAL A 212 -20.71 23.56 -7.85
CA VAL A 212 -22.11 23.71 -8.29
C VAL A 212 -22.24 24.02 -9.77
N TYR A 213 -21.28 24.75 -10.36
CA TYR A 213 -21.29 25.10 -11.78
C TYR A 213 -20.54 24.10 -12.65
N HIS A 214 -20.46 22.82 -12.24
CA HIS A 214 -19.73 21.82 -13.01
C HIS A 214 -20.28 21.59 -14.42
N ARG A 215 -21.57 21.84 -14.64
CA ARG A 215 -22.24 21.57 -15.93
C ARG A 215 -21.63 22.33 -17.12
N SER A 216 -20.88 23.40 -16.90
CA SER A 216 -20.20 24.12 -17.98
C SER A 216 -18.94 23.41 -18.51
N TYR A 217 -18.38 22.46 -17.76
CA TYR A 217 -17.15 21.73 -18.11
C TYR A 217 -17.27 20.20 -17.95
N SER A 218 -18.30 19.75 -17.27
CA SER A 218 -18.68 18.34 -17.09
C SER A 218 -20.21 18.25 -17.09
N PRO A 219 -20.84 18.21 -18.27
CA PRO A 219 -22.30 18.35 -18.41
C PRO A 219 -23.09 17.22 -17.76
N HIS A 220 -22.55 16.00 -17.82
CA HIS A 220 -23.25 14.77 -17.44
C HIS A 220 -22.89 14.27 -16.04
N TRP A 221 -21.72 14.63 -15.53
CA TRP A 221 -21.18 14.10 -14.28
C TRP A 221 -20.69 15.22 -13.38
N ARG A 222 -20.94 15.09 -12.08
CA ARG A 222 -20.46 16.05 -11.08
C ARG A 222 -19.16 15.53 -10.48
N PRO A 223 -18.02 16.22 -10.69
CA PRO A 223 -16.76 15.79 -10.13
C PRO A 223 -16.67 15.99 -8.63
N ASP A 224 -15.85 15.17 -7.99
CA ASP A 224 -15.57 15.28 -6.56
C ASP A 224 -14.81 16.55 -6.22
N ILE A 225 -13.77 16.87 -7.00
CA ILE A 225 -12.95 18.06 -6.83
C ILE A 225 -12.66 18.68 -8.20
N THR A 226 -12.64 20.01 -8.26
CA THR A 226 -12.21 20.75 -9.44
C THR A 226 -11.23 21.84 -9.03
N VAL A 227 -10.08 21.90 -9.71
CA VAL A 227 -9.16 23.05 -9.63
C VAL A 227 -9.43 23.95 -10.84
N LEU A 228 -10.06 25.08 -10.57
CA LEU A 228 -10.40 26.05 -11.60
C LEU A 228 -9.14 26.69 -12.17
N ASN A 229 -9.15 26.91 -13.49
CA ASN A 229 -8.05 27.50 -14.25
C ASN A 229 -6.68 26.83 -14.03
N PHE A 230 -6.66 25.52 -13.75
CA PHE A 230 -5.45 24.75 -13.48
C PHE A 230 -4.38 24.92 -14.56
N ASP A 231 -4.75 24.77 -15.83
CA ASP A 231 -3.85 24.94 -16.98
C ASP A 231 -4.07 26.29 -17.69
N GLY A 232 -4.56 27.30 -16.96
CA GLY A 232 -4.90 28.62 -17.51
C GLY A 232 -6.42 28.83 -17.65
N ARG A 233 -6.80 30.03 -18.11
CA ARG A 233 -8.20 30.48 -18.10
C ARG A 233 -9.12 29.51 -18.84
N GLY A 234 -10.16 29.03 -18.17
CA GLY A 234 -11.15 28.11 -18.74
C GLY A 234 -10.67 26.66 -18.88
N ARG A 235 -9.45 26.32 -18.47
CA ARG A 235 -8.93 24.95 -18.46
C ARG A 235 -8.86 24.45 -17.02
N HIS A 236 -9.61 23.39 -16.71
CA HIS A 236 -9.84 22.96 -15.34
C HIS A 236 -9.23 21.58 -15.15
N LEU A 237 -8.74 21.31 -13.94
CA LEU A 237 -8.42 19.97 -13.52
C LEU A 237 -9.63 19.40 -12.79
N VAL A 238 -10.16 18.31 -13.33
CA VAL A 238 -11.33 17.58 -12.84
C VAL A 238 -10.82 16.30 -12.19
N ILE A 239 -11.13 16.12 -10.90
CA ILE A 239 -10.68 14.96 -10.13
C ILE A 239 -11.89 14.21 -9.61
N ASP A 240 -11.88 12.90 -9.79
CA ASP A 240 -12.94 12.00 -9.37
C ASP A 240 -12.32 10.79 -8.66
N VAL A 241 -12.71 10.56 -7.41
CA VAL A 241 -12.13 9.54 -6.54
C VAL A 241 -12.82 8.20 -6.79
N ALA A 242 -12.03 7.13 -6.90
CA ALA A 242 -12.56 5.79 -7.07
C ALA A 242 -11.77 4.79 -6.22
N ILE A 243 -12.46 4.04 -5.36
CA ILE A 243 -11.82 3.05 -4.48
C ILE A 243 -12.43 1.68 -4.71
N GLY A 244 -11.62 0.78 -5.26
CA GLY A 244 -12.03 -0.57 -5.62
C GLY A 244 -11.49 -1.61 -4.66
N PHE A 245 -12.27 -2.66 -4.41
CA PHE A 245 -11.81 -3.79 -3.62
C PHE A 245 -11.26 -4.89 -4.53
N PRO A 246 -9.94 -5.18 -4.49
CA PRO A 246 -9.33 -6.09 -5.46
C PRO A 246 -9.74 -7.55 -5.29
N CYS A 247 -10.23 -7.98 -4.11
CA CYS A 247 -10.78 -9.32 -3.93
C CYS A 247 -12.29 -9.40 -4.22
N ALA A 248 -12.91 -8.34 -4.76
CA ALA A 248 -14.30 -8.42 -5.22
C ALA A 248 -14.39 -9.36 -6.43
N GLN A 249 -15.53 -10.04 -6.58
CA GLN A 249 -15.78 -10.97 -7.69
C GLN A 249 -15.53 -10.35 -9.07
N THR A 250 -15.82 -9.06 -9.22
CA THR A 250 -15.61 -8.31 -10.47
C THR A 250 -14.14 -8.02 -10.81
N HIS A 251 -13.22 -8.21 -9.88
CA HIS A 251 -11.82 -7.79 -10.02
C HIS A 251 -10.81 -8.91 -9.72
N VAL A 252 -11.17 -9.88 -8.88
CA VAL A 252 -10.24 -10.85 -8.30
C VAL A 252 -9.44 -11.64 -9.34
N ASP A 253 -10.07 -12.01 -10.47
CA ASP A 253 -9.40 -12.77 -11.52
C ASP A 253 -8.24 -12.01 -12.17
N GLY A 254 -8.43 -10.70 -12.39
CA GLY A 254 -7.39 -9.82 -12.93
C GLY A 254 -6.42 -9.35 -11.85
N ALA A 255 -6.93 -8.96 -10.68
CA ALA A 255 -6.14 -8.47 -9.57
C ALA A 255 -5.21 -9.53 -8.97
N ALA A 256 -5.53 -10.81 -9.09
CA ALA A 256 -4.66 -11.91 -8.68
C ALA A 256 -3.42 -12.10 -9.57
N ARG A 257 -3.37 -11.43 -10.74
CA ARG A 257 -2.31 -11.62 -11.75
C ARG A 257 -1.57 -10.32 -12.05
N VAL A 258 -2.28 -9.20 -12.05
CA VAL A 258 -1.77 -7.90 -12.47
C VAL A 258 -1.83 -6.94 -11.28
N PRO A 259 -0.69 -6.39 -10.81
CA PRO A 259 -0.69 -5.33 -9.81
C PRO A 259 -1.57 -4.16 -10.23
N LEU A 260 -2.32 -3.59 -9.29
CA LEU A 260 -3.17 -2.42 -9.53
C LEU A 260 -4.25 -2.62 -10.61
N HIS A 261 -4.60 -3.88 -10.93
CA HIS A 261 -5.63 -4.19 -11.92
C HIS A 261 -6.94 -3.43 -11.65
N THR A 262 -7.34 -3.37 -10.38
CA THR A 262 -8.61 -2.76 -9.97
C THR A 262 -8.57 -1.25 -10.14
N ALA A 263 -7.49 -0.62 -9.68
CA ALA A 263 -7.29 0.82 -9.86
C ALA A 263 -7.29 1.19 -11.35
N ALA A 264 -6.56 0.44 -12.18
CA ALA A 264 -6.54 0.66 -13.64
C ALA A 264 -7.92 0.46 -14.30
N ALA A 265 -8.71 -0.51 -13.83
CA ALA A 265 -10.07 -0.71 -14.30
C ALA A 265 -10.98 0.48 -13.96
N LEU A 266 -10.87 1.01 -12.74
CA LEU A 266 -11.61 2.20 -12.31
C LEU A 266 -11.21 3.45 -13.10
N GLU A 267 -9.92 3.65 -13.37
CA GLU A 267 -9.43 4.74 -14.21
C GLU A 267 -10.04 4.69 -15.61
N ARG A 268 -10.04 3.51 -16.25
CA ARG A 268 -10.68 3.31 -17.57
C ARG A 268 -12.18 3.56 -17.51
N GLN A 269 -12.85 3.07 -16.47
CA GLN A 269 -14.28 3.27 -16.29
C GLN A 269 -14.63 4.76 -16.17
N LYS A 270 -13.86 5.53 -15.38
CA LYS A 270 -14.08 6.97 -15.23
C LYS A 270 -13.77 7.72 -16.51
N ALA A 271 -12.69 7.38 -17.22
CA ALA A 271 -12.40 7.97 -18.53
C ALA A 271 -13.53 7.72 -19.54
N TYR A 272 -14.07 6.50 -19.59
CA TYR A 272 -15.23 6.17 -20.43
C TYR A 272 -16.48 6.95 -20.01
N THR A 273 -16.74 7.03 -18.71
CA THR A 273 -17.91 7.73 -18.14
C THR A 273 -17.91 9.21 -18.46
N TYR A 274 -16.77 9.88 -18.26
CA TYR A 274 -16.63 11.31 -18.51
C TYR A 274 -16.53 11.63 -20.01
N GLY A 275 -16.00 10.72 -20.81
CA GLY A 275 -15.76 10.94 -22.24
C GLY A 275 -14.68 12.00 -22.48
N ASP A 276 -14.75 12.65 -23.64
CA ASP A 276 -13.88 13.79 -23.94
C ASP A 276 -14.39 15.05 -23.24
N ILE A 277 -13.61 15.54 -22.28
CA ILE A 277 -13.88 16.78 -21.56
C ILE A 277 -12.89 17.89 -21.96
N SER A 278 -12.23 17.78 -23.11
CA SER A 278 -11.34 18.83 -23.64
C SER A 278 -12.05 20.19 -23.65
N PRO A 279 -11.40 21.28 -23.20
CA PRO A 279 -9.96 21.40 -22.91
C PRO A 279 -9.58 21.13 -21.44
N HIS A 280 -10.45 20.47 -20.67
CA HIS A 280 -10.22 20.15 -19.26
C HIS A 280 -9.42 18.84 -19.12
N ARG A 281 -8.68 18.71 -18.02
CA ARG A 281 -7.91 17.50 -17.70
C ARG A 281 -8.66 16.68 -16.67
N LEU A 282 -8.98 15.43 -17.01
CA LEU A 282 -9.50 14.46 -16.05
C LEU A 282 -8.35 13.78 -15.32
N VAL A 283 -8.49 13.61 -14.01
CA VAL A 283 -7.71 12.69 -13.19
C VAL A 283 -8.68 11.80 -12.45
N ALA A 284 -8.78 10.54 -12.88
CA ALA A 284 -9.46 9.51 -12.11
C ALA A 284 -8.52 9.11 -10.97
N PHE A 285 -8.74 9.64 -9.76
CA PHE A 285 -7.96 9.29 -8.59
C PHE A 285 -8.38 7.91 -8.09
N ALA A 286 -7.89 6.87 -8.76
CA ALA A 286 -8.21 5.50 -8.45
C ALA A 286 -7.21 4.91 -7.45
N MET A 287 -7.73 4.14 -6.51
CA MET A 287 -6.91 3.33 -5.61
C MET A 287 -7.61 2.03 -5.23
N GLU A 288 -6.82 1.06 -4.81
CA GLU A 288 -7.31 -0.20 -4.27
C GLU A 288 -7.50 -0.09 -2.77
N ALA A 289 -8.45 -0.85 -2.23
CA ALA A 289 -8.81 -0.80 -0.82
C ALA A 289 -7.64 -1.16 0.13
N PHE A 290 -6.64 -1.90 -0.33
CA PHE A 290 -5.45 -2.21 0.49
C PHE A 290 -4.36 -1.11 0.42
N GLY A 291 -4.63 0.01 -0.26
CA GLY A 291 -3.74 1.17 -0.32
C GLY A 291 -2.99 1.36 -1.64
N GLY A 292 -3.07 0.40 -2.57
CA GLY A 292 -2.42 0.52 -3.88
C GLY A 292 -2.97 1.68 -4.71
N LEU A 293 -2.17 2.72 -4.93
CA LEU A 293 -2.55 3.87 -5.75
C LEU A 293 -2.45 3.54 -7.25
N GLY A 294 -3.46 3.93 -8.02
CA GLY A 294 -3.43 3.91 -9.49
C GLY A 294 -2.41 4.87 -10.06
N GLU A 295 -2.11 4.74 -11.36
CA GLU A 295 -1.09 5.54 -12.02
C GLU A 295 -1.47 7.02 -12.09
N GLN A 296 -2.74 7.35 -12.33
CA GLN A 296 -3.20 8.74 -12.33
C GLN A 296 -3.16 9.34 -10.91
N ALA A 297 -3.48 8.56 -9.89
CA ALA A 297 -3.41 8.98 -8.49
C ALA A 297 -1.96 9.28 -8.06
N LYS A 298 -1.03 8.38 -8.37
CA LYS A 298 0.41 8.59 -8.14
C LYS A 298 0.93 9.81 -8.91
N GLN A 299 0.55 9.97 -10.18
CA GLN A 299 0.99 11.09 -10.99
C GLN A 299 0.50 12.42 -10.42
N LEU A 300 -0.75 12.50 -9.94
CA LEU A 300 -1.28 13.70 -9.28
C LEU A 300 -0.48 14.05 -8.02
N LEU A 301 -0.19 13.07 -7.17
CA LEU A 301 0.64 13.28 -5.96
C LEU A 301 2.02 13.80 -6.32
N ARG A 302 2.68 13.20 -7.32
CA ARG A 302 4.00 13.63 -7.80
C ARG A 302 3.97 15.02 -8.43
N ASP A 303 2.93 15.36 -9.19
CA ASP A 303 2.77 16.69 -9.79
C ASP A 303 2.59 17.76 -8.71
N CYS A 304 1.79 17.47 -7.68
CA CYS A 304 1.63 18.32 -6.50
C CYS A 304 2.94 18.48 -5.71
N ALA A 305 3.64 17.37 -5.44
CA ALA A 305 4.94 17.38 -4.78
C ALA A 305 5.95 18.23 -5.56
N ARG A 306 6.09 18.00 -6.87
CA ARG A 306 6.97 18.78 -7.76
C ARG A 306 6.67 20.28 -7.71
N ARG A 307 5.39 20.66 -7.74
CA ARG A 307 4.95 22.07 -7.66
C ARG A 307 5.32 22.71 -6.31
N ARG A 308 5.39 21.90 -5.25
CA ARG A 308 5.87 22.29 -3.91
C ARG A 308 7.36 22.04 -3.69
N GLN A 309 8.11 21.66 -4.73
CA GLN A 309 9.51 21.24 -4.64
C GLN A 309 9.74 20.12 -3.60
N ASP A 310 8.71 19.30 -3.39
CA ASP A 310 8.58 18.25 -2.38
C ASP A 310 8.81 18.72 -0.93
N ARG A 311 8.68 20.03 -0.69
CA ARG A 311 8.90 20.65 0.62
C ARG A 311 7.60 20.83 1.40
N LEU A 312 7.73 20.62 2.70
CA LEU A 312 6.70 20.95 3.68
C LEU A 312 6.77 22.45 3.99
N GLY A 313 5.63 23.13 3.96
CA GLY A 313 5.52 24.49 4.45
C GLY A 313 5.32 24.55 5.97
N PRO A 314 5.40 25.75 6.58
CA PRO A 314 5.20 25.95 8.02
C PRO A 314 3.86 25.37 8.55
N GLU A 315 2.85 25.31 7.69
CA GLU A 315 1.55 24.71 7.98
C GLU A 315 1.59 23.19 8.26
N MET A 316 2.70 22.53 7.91
CA MET A 316 2.98 21.12 8.17
C MET A 316 4.15 20.96 9.15
N ALA A 317 4.39 21.95 10.02
CA ALA A 317 5.45 21.90 11.05
C ALA A 317 5.30 20.75 12.05
N SER A 318 4.12 20.12 12.11
CA SER A 318 3.88 18.90 12.90
C SER A 318 4.46 17.64 12.27
N ALA A 319 4.91 17.69 11.00
CA ALA A 319 5.47 16.54 10.31
C ALA A 319 6.68 15.97 11.06
N THR A 320 6.85 14.67 10.93
CA THR A 320 7.87 13.92 11.67
C THR A 320 8.84 13.25 10.71
N TRP A 321 9.82 12.54 11.26
CA TRP A 321 10.79 11.77 10.46
C TRP A 321 10.12 10.72 9.56
N SER A 322 8.88 10.30 9.83
CA SER A 322 8.15 9.33 9.00
C SER A 322 7.48 9.98 7.77
N THR A 323 7.41 11.31 7.73
CA THR A 323 6.82 12.09 6.63
C THR A 323 7.67 13.32 6.28
N PRO A 324 8.95 13.12 5.88
CA PRO A 324 9.89 14.24 5.71
C PRO A 324 9.63 15.09 4.46
N THR A 325 8.75 14.66 3.56
CA THR A 325 8.50 15.31 2.26
C THR A 325 7.01 15.52 2.01
N PHE A 326 6.67 16.38 1.04
CA PHE A 326 5.28 16.60 0.66
C PHE A 326 4.59 15.30 0.22
N GLU A 327 5.25 14.53 -0.64
CA GLU A 327 4.70 13.26 -1.14
C GLU A 327 4.48 12.24 0.00
N SER A 328 5.45 12.08 0.90
CA SER A 328 5.33 11.15 2.03
C SER A 328 4.28 11.59 3.05
N TYR A 329 4.18 12.90 3.34
CA TYR A 329 3.18 13.47 4.25
C TYR A 329 1.75 13.21 3.76
N TRP A 330 1.44 13.62 2.52
CA TRP A 330 0.09 13.45 1.99
C TRP A 330 -0.23 12.00 1.63
N GLY A 331 0.75 11.25 1.12
CA GLY A 331 0.60 9.82 0.89
C GLY A 331 0.21 9.08 2.17
N GLN A 332 0.90 9.34 3.28
CA GLN A 332 0.57 8.72 4.57
C GLN A 332 -0.79 9.18 5.10
N ARG A 333 -1.15 10.46 5.00
CA ARG A 333 -2.50 10.95 5.40
C ARG A 333 -3.62 10.30 4.60
N ILE A 334 -3.44 10.10 3.29
CA ILE A 334 -4.39 9.39 2.44
C ILE A 334 -4.59 7.95 2.94
N MET A 335 -3.50 7.24 3.27
CA MET A 335 -3.60 5.87 3.77
C MET A 335 -4.25 5.78 5.15
N VAL A 336 -3.94 6.72 6.06
CA VAL A 336 -4.60 6.80 7.37
C VAL A 336 -6.10 7.02 7.20
N ALA A 337 -6.51 7.96 6.33
CA ALA A 337 -7.91 8.22 6.05
C ALA A 337 -8.63 7.02 5.43
N LEU A 338 -8.02 6.38 4.42
CA LEU A 338 -8.54 5.17 3.78
C LEU A 338 -8.83 4.07 4.81
N HIS A 339 -7.81 3.68 5.57
CA HIS A 339 -7.91 2.54 6.48
C HIS A 339 -8.78 2.85 7.70
N SER A 340 -8.76 4.09 8.20
CA SER A 340 -9.67 4.52 9.28
C SER A 340 -11.13 4.43 8.84
N ALA A 341 -11.44 4.94 7.65
CA ALA A 341 -12.81 4.96 7.14
C ALA A 341 -13.31 3.55 6.77
N GLN A 342 -12.43 2.69 6.23
CA GLN A 342 -12.76 1.28 6.01
C GLN A 342 -13.07 0.56 7.32
N ALA A 343 -12.24 0.73 8.33
CA ALA A 343 -12.47 0.11 9.63
C ALA A 343 -13.75 0.62 10.29
N PHE A 344 -14.04 1.93 10.18
CA PHE A 344 -15.30 2.50 10.64
C PHE A 344 -16.50 1.86 9.92
N GLY A 345 -16.44 1.74 8.59
CA GLY A 345 -17.49 1.12 7.79
C GLY A 345 -17.69 -0.36 8.13
N LEU A 346 -16.61 -1.13 8.25
CA LEU A 346 -16.62 -2.53 8.65
C LEU A 346 -17.25 -2.72 10.03
N HIS A 347 -16.78 -1.95 11.01
CA HIS A 347 -17.25 -2.01 12.38
C HIS A 347 -18.73 -1.62 12.48
N GLY A 348 -19.14 -0.53 11.81
CA GLY A 348 -20.53 -0.11 11.76
C GLY A 348 -21.44 -1.18 11.17
N ARG A 349 -21.06 -1.76 10.02
CA ARG A 349 -21.84 -2.83 9.39
C ARG A 349 -21.94 -4.08 10.25
N ALA A 350 -20.84 -4.48 10.88
CA ALA A 350 -20.85 -5.62 11.78
C ALA A 350 -21.81 -5.40 12.97
N LEU A 351 -21.88 -4.19 13.53
CA LEU A 351 -22.84 -3.89 14.60
C LEU A 351 -24.28 -3.81 14.13
N GLU A 352 -24.54 -3.32 12.91
CA GLU A 352 -25.92 -3.18 12.44
C GLU A 352 -26.52 -4.47 11.86
N ASP A 353 -25.70 -5.33 11.25
CA ASP A 353 -26.12 -6.66 10.83
C ASP A 353 -26.23 -7.60 12.06
N TYR A 354 -25.56 -7.27 13.18
CA TYR A 354 -25.54 -8.05 14.44
C TYR A 354 -25.59 -7.15 15.68
N PRO A 355 -26.75 -6.57 16.00
CA PRO A 355 -26.92 -5.86 17.26
C PRO A 355 -26.74 -6.85 18.42
N GLN A 356 -25.82 -6.53 19.34
CA GLN A 356 -25.57 -7.32 20.56
C GLN A 356 -26.76 -7.32 21.51
#